data_AF-A0AAD1NZW0-F1
#
_entry.id   AF-A0AAD1NZW0-F1
#
_cell.length_a   1.000
_cell.length_b   1.000
_cell.length_c   1.000
_cell.angle_alpha   90.00
_cell.angle_beta   90.00
_cell.angle_gamma   90.00
#
_symmetry.space_group_name_H-M   'P 1'
#
loop_
_entity.id
_entity.type
_entity.pdbx_description
1 polymer ?
#
loop_
_entity_poly.entity_id
_entity_poly.type
_entity_poly.pdbx_seq_one_letter_code
_entity_poly.pdbx_strand_id
1 'polypeptide(L)'
;MNLQSRILKAIDYHIPKNSTGLRCLSRRAVNAVTDTGRFHHQFYMRIQKTGYPASELTYQPVSETHVKRSIAYGFRNLVRLMVFNSSRPLRWMSIVGTVGSLSALLFAVYSIIVNLINGHVVEGWTTTVLFMSILFMLQFIMLAFFGEYLSRLLDDRSEQAAYSVVFEK
;
A
#
# COMPACT_ATOMS: atom_id res chain seq x y z
N MET A 1 -8.82 10.23 -18.95
CA MET A 1 -8.86 10.03 -17.47
C MET A 1 -7.86 8.94 -17.14
N ASN A 2 -6.69 9.28 -16.58
CA ASN A 2 -5.52 8.39 -16.57
C ASN A 2 -5.63 7.28 -15.53
N LEU A 3 -5.10 6.09 -15.81
CA LEU A 3 -5.07 4.91 -14.92
C LEU A 3 -4.61 5.25 -13.49
N GLN A 4 -3.65 6.17 -13.38
CA GLN A 4 -3.16 6.71 -12.11
C GLN A 4 -4.29 7.29 -11.24
N SER A 5 -5.23 8.03 -11.82
CA SER A 5 -6.36 8.62 -11.07
C SER A 5 -7.34 7.57 -10.52
N ARG A 6 -7.47 6.42 -11.18
CA ARG A 6 -8.32 5.31 -10.71
C ARG A 6 -7.68 4.59 -9.53
N ILE A 7 -6.37 4.35 -9.57
CA ILE A 7 -5.61 3.73 -8.48
C ILE A 7 -5.58 4.63 -7.25
N LEU A 8 -5.40 5.95 -7.45
CA LEU A 8 -5.45 6.92 -6.37
C LEU A 8 -6.86 6.96 -5.72
N LYS A 9 -7.94 6.96 -6.50
CA LYS A 9 -9.31 6.84 -5.95
C LYS A 9 -9.52 5.54 -5.17
N ALA A 10 -8.97 4.40 -5.62
CA ALA A 10 -9.07 3.13 -4.89
C ALA A 10 -8.35 3.15 -3.53
N ILE A 11 -7.41 4.08 -3.34
CA ILE A 11 -6.71 4.30 -2.06
C ILE A 11 -7.40 5.42 -1.25
N ASP A 12 -8.58 5.90 -1.67
CA ASP A 12 -9.32 7.00 -1.06
C ASP A 12 -8.58 8.35 -1.16
N TYR A 13 -8.03 8.61 -2.34
CA TYR A 13 -7.25 9.81 -2.63
C TYR A 13 -7.85 10.63 -3.78
N HIS A 14 -8.10 11.91 -3.50
CA HIS A 14 -8.61 12.89 -4.45
C HIS A 14 -7.60 14.03 -4.63
N ILE A 15 -6.82 14.00 -5.71
CA ILE A 15 -6.07 15.20 -6.14
C ILE A 15 -6.92 15.95 -7.16
N PRO A 16 -7.26 17.23 -6.94
CA PRO A 16 -7.79 18.07 -7.99
C PRO A 16 -6.78 18.19 -9.13
N LYS A 17 -7.25 18.09 -10.38
CA LYS A 17 -6.38 18.20 -11.56
C LYS A 17 -5.73 19.60 -11.56
N ASN A 18 -4.45 19.68 -11.95
CA ASN A 18 -3.65 20.92 -11.97
C ASN A 18 -3.33 21.54 -10.59
N SER A 19 -3.32 20.76 -9.51
CA SER A 19 -2.88 21.26 -8.20
C SER A 19 -1.36 21.50 -8.14
N THR A 20 -0.94 22.72 -7.82
CA THR A 20 0.45 23.03 -7.49
C THR A 20 0.74 22.77 -6.00
N GLY A 21 2.02 22.84 -5.59
CA GLY A 21 2.43 22.71 -4.19
C GLY A 21 2.07 23.91 -3.30
N LEU A 22 1.63 25.02 -3.89
CA LEU A 22 1.26 26.24 -3.17
C LEU A 22 -0.07 26.07 -2.43
N ARG A 23 -0.08 26.36 -1.14
CA ARG A 23 -1.27 26.29 -0.28
C ARG A 23 -1.26 27.38 0.77
N CYS A 24 -2.45 27.91 1.05
CA CYS A 24 -2.69 28.81 2.17
C CYS A 24 -3.56 28.07 3.19
N LEU A 25 -3.09 28.01 4.44
CA LEU A 25 -3.80 27.37 5.55
C LEU A 25 -4.03 28.40 6.64
N SER A 26 -5.23 28.40 7.23
CA SER A 26 -5.50 29.19 8.43
C SER A 26 -4.79 28.56 9.64
N ARG A 27 -4.55 29.34 10.69
CA ARG A 27 -3.89 28.86 11.92
C ARG A 27 -4.59 27.61 12.50
N ARG A 28 -5.92 27.62 12.52
CA ARG A 28 -6.72 26.46 12.97
C ARG A 28 -6.51 25.21 12.11
N ALA A 29 -6.38 25.38 10.80
CA ALA A 29 -6.09 24.28 9.89
C ALA A 29 -4.67 23.75 10.08
N VAL A 30 -3.68 24.62 10.31
CA VAL A 30 -2.30 24.22 10.62
C VAL A 30 -2.28 23.38 11.90
N ASN A 31 -2.86 23.87 12.99
CA ASN A 31 -2.86 23.16 14.28
C ASN A 31 -3.54 21.79 14.16
N ALA A 32 -4.67 21.70 13.44
CA ALA A 32 -5.33 20.43 13.18
C ALA A 32 -4.47 19.48 12.33
N VAL A 33 -3.81 19.98 11.28
CA VAL A 33 -2.90 19.16 10.46
C VAL A 33 -1.76 18.63 11.30
N THR A 34 -1.16 19.46 12.15
CA THR A 34 -0.01 19.07 13.00
C THR A 34 -0.39 18.06 14.07
N ASP A 35 -1.58 18.21 14.67
CA ASP A 35 -2.11 17.32 15.70
C ASP A 35 -2.55 15.96 15.14
N THR A 36 -3.20 15.94 13.97
CA THR A 36 -3.77 14.71 13.36
C THR A 36 -2.78 13.91 12.49
N GLY A 37 -1.51 13.84 12.89
CA GLY A 37 -0.44 13.32 12.04
C GLY A 37 0.06 11.91 12.31
N ARG A 38 -0.34 10.92 11.51
CA ARG A 38 0.43 9.66 11.42
C ARG A 38 1.78 9.92 10.73
N PHE A 39 2.87 9.36 11.27
CA PHE A 39 4.25 9.59 10.82
C PHE A 39 4.48 9.43 9.31
N HIS A 40 3.80 8.48 8.66
CA HIS A 40 4.01 8.17 7.25
C HIS A 40 3.03 8.85 6.28
N HIS A 41 2.03 9.59 6.79
CA HIS A 41 1.10 10.30 5.92
C HIS A 41 1.76 11.56 5.35
N GLN A 42 1.70 11.71 4.03
CA GLN A 42 2.20 12.91 3.39
C GLN A 42 1.40 14.14 3.81
N PHE A 43 2.10 15.26 3.94
CA PHE A 43 1.54 16.53 4.40
C PHE A 43 0.25 16.95 3.67
N TYR A 44 0.17 16.70 2.35
CA TYR A 44 -1.04 17.02 1.58
C TYR A 44 -2.26 16.18 1.95
N MET A 45 -2.06 14.91 2.35
CA MET A 45 -3.16 14.03 2.79
C MET A 45 -3.72 14.51 4.12
N ARG A 46 -2.84 14.95 5.01
CA ARG A 46 -3.22 15.48 6.32
C ARG A 46 -4.12 16.70 6.17
N ILE A 47 -3.78 17.62 5.26
CA ILE A 47 -4.60 18.82 4.96
C ILE A 47 -6.01 18.42 4.53
N GLN A 48 -6.14 17.49 3.57
CA GLN A 48 -7.46 17.07 3.07
C GLN A 48 -8.31 16.35 4.12
N LYS A 49 -7.68 15.61 5.04
CA LYS A 49 -8.37 14.87 6.10
C LYS A 49 -8.81 15.75 7.27
N THR A 50 -8.45 17.03 7.30
CA THR A 50 -8.85 17.92 8.40
C THR A 50 -10.33 18.30 8.41
N GLY A 51 -11.04 18.15 7.29
CA GLY A 51 -12.47 18.49 7.18
C GLY A 51 -12.77 19.99 7.16
N TYR A 52 -11.76 20.88 7.19
CA TYR A 52 -11.98 22.32 7.01
C TYR A 52 -12.45 22.64 5.59
N PRO A 53 -13.27 23.70 5.41
CA PRO A 53 -13.64 24.17 4.08
C PRO A 53 -12.39 24.58 3.30
N ALA A 54 -12.33 24.16 2.04
CA ALA A 54 -11.23 24.45 1.13
C ALA A 54 -11.75 25.18 -0.11
N SER A 55 -10.99 26.15 -0.59
CA SER A 55 -11.24 26.89 -1.84
C SER A 55 -10.04 26.77 -2.76
N GLU A 56 -10.28 26.73 -4.07
CA GLU A 56 -9.23 26.67 -5.09
C GLU A 56 -8.88 28.09 -5.55
N LEU A 57 -7.59 28.42 -5.62
CA LEU A 57 -7.10 29.69 -6.18
C LEU A 57 -6.45 29.40 -7.54
N THR A 58 -7.07 29.89 -8.61
CA THR A 58 -6.50 29.79 -9.95
C THR A 58 -5.41 30.85 -10.12
N TYR A 59 -4.20 30.40 -10.47
CA TYR A 59 -3.09 31.28 -10.80
C TYR A 59 -2.26 30.68 -11.92
N GLN A 60 -1.53 31.52 -12.65
CA GLN A 60 -0.57 31.08 -13.65
C GLN A 60 0.82 30.96 -13.01
N PRO A 61 1.42 29.76 -12.95
CA PRO A 61 2.77 29.61 -12.41
C PRO A 61 3.79 30.31 -13.32
N VAL A 62 4.65 31.14 -12.74
CA VAL A 62 5.69 31.91 -13.46
C VAL A 62 6.72 30.99 -14.11
N SER A 63 6.88 29.76 -13.62
CA SER A 63 7.63 28.71 -14.30
C SER A 63 6.77 27.45 -14.43
N GLU A 64 6.32 27.18 -15.66
CA GLU A 64 5.95 25.83 -16.04
C GLU A 64 7.23 25.01 -16.12
N THR A 65 7.75 24.56 -14.98
CA THR A 65 8.60 23.38 -15.00
C THR A 65 7.69 22.19 -15.34
N HIS A 66 7.34 22.09 -16.63
CA HIS A 66 6.98 20.85 -17.28
C HIS A 66 8.21 19.93 -17.22
N VAL A 67 8.53 19.47 -16.00
CA VAL A 67 9.37 18.29 -15.84
C VAL A 67 8.61 17.24 -16.62
N LYS A 68 9.14 16.80 -17.77
CA LYS A 68 8.67 15.62 -18.48
C LYS A 68 8.74 14.48 -17.47
N ARG A 69 7.64 14.25 -16.76
CA ARG A 69 7.55 13.21 -15.74
C ARG A 69 7.56 11.91 -16.52
N SER A 70 8.75 11.33 -16.65
CA SER A 70 8.93 10.00 -17.22
C SER A 70 7.95 9.03 -16.55
N ILE A 71 7.39 8.11 -17.32
CA ILE A 71 6.49 7.06 -16.81
C ILE A 71 7.15 6.32 -15.64
N ALA A 72 8.47 6.12 -15.69
CA ALA A 72 9.26 5.55 -14.60
C ALA A 72 9.23 6.39 -13.31
N TYR A 73 9.28 7.73 -13.43
CA TYR A 73 9.17 8.63 -12.28
C TYR A 73 7.75 8.59 -11.69
N GLY A 74 6.72 8.60 -12.54
CA GLY A 74 5.33 8.45 -12.12
C GLY A 74 5.07 7.14 -11.37
N PHE A 75 5.62 6.03 -11.87
CA PHE A 75 5.53 4.71 -11.21
C PHE A 75 6.28 4.68 -9.88
N ARG A 76 7.52 5.17 -9.83
CA ARG A 76 8.31 5.24 -8.59
C ARG A 76 7.63 6.10 -7.53
N ASN A 77 7.02 7.21 -7.95
CA ASN A 77 6.26 8.05 -7.04
C ASN A 77 5.00 7.32 -6.57
N LEU A 78 4.24 6.67 -7.46
CA LEU A 78 3.08 5.85 -7.07
C LEU A 78 3.42 4.75 -6.06
N VAL A 79 4.50 4.00 -6.28
CA VAL A 79 4.96 2.97 -5.34
C VAL A 79 5.32 3.60 -4.00
N ARG A 80 6.03 4.74 -4.01
CA ARG A 80 6.32 5.51 -2.78
C ARG A 80 5.03 5.93 -2.08
N LEU A 81 4.08 6.52 -2.79
CA LEU A 81 2.78 6.92 -2.23
C LEU A 81 2.05 5.73 -1.60
N MET A 82 2.03 4.59 -2.29
CA MET A 82 1.29 3.40 -1.88
C MET A 82 1.93 2.72 -0.66
N VAL A 83 3.26 2.60 -0.64
CA VAL A 83 4.02 1.96 0.46
C VAL A 83 4.06 2.82 1.71
N PHE A 84 4.27 4.14 1.57
CA PHE A 84 4.40 5.00 2.75
C PHE A 84 3.04 5.46 3.29
N ASN A 85 2.01 5.63 2.47
CA ASN A 85 0.77 6.28 2.92
C ASN A 85 -0.34 5.30 3.33
N SER A 86 -0.15 3.98 3.24
CA SER A 86 -1.22 3.01 3.49
C SER A 86 -0.70 1.64 3.94
N SER A 87 -1.33 1.06 4.97
CA SER A 87 -1.11 -0.34 5.38
C SER A 87 -1.84 -1.36 4.49
N ARG A 88 -2.68 -0.89 3.54
CA ARG A 88 -3.44 -1.75 2.63
C ARG A 88 -2.59 -2.69 1.74
N PRO A 89 -1.43 -2.28 1.20
CA PRO A 89 -0.60 -3.18 0.39
C PRO A 89 -0.05 -4.38 1.17
N LEU A 90 0.23 -4.19 2.47
CA LEU A 90 0.70 -5.27 3.34
C LEU A 90 -0.42 -6.28 3.65
N ARG A 91 -1.65 -5.79 3.81
CA ARG A 91 -2.83 -6.66 3.93
C ARG A 91 -3.07 -7.48 2.66
N TRP A 92 -2.82 -6.92 1.47
CA TRP A 92 -2.89 -7.68 0.22
C TRP A 92 -1.86 -8.81 0.17
N MET A 93 -0.65 -8.58 0.67
CA MET A 93 0.37 -9.62 0.77
C MET A 93 -0.06 -10.74 1.72
N SER A 94 -0.77 -10.40 2.80
CA SER A 94 -1.39 -11.39 3.69
C SER A 94 -2.42 -12.25 2.96
N ILE A 95 -3.34 -11.62 2.23
CA ILE A 95 -4.36 -12.32 1.42
C ILE A 95 -3.72 -13.23 0.38
N VAL A 96 -2.71 -12.73 -0.34
CA VAL A 96 -1.97 -13.53 -1.34
C VAL A 96 -1.28 -14.71 -0.69
N GLY A 97 -0.68 -14.53 0.49
CA GLY A 97 -0.10 -15.63 1.27
C GLY A 97 -1.14 -16.66 1.68
N THR A 98 -2.31 -16.24 2.18
CA THR A 98 -3.39 -17.17 2.57
C THR A 98 -3.91 -17.95 1.36
N VAL A 99 -4.22 -17.27 0.25
CA VAL A 99 -4.68 -17.91 -0.99
C VAL A 99 -3.61 -18.84 -1.56
N GLY A 100 -2.33 -18.44 -1.53
CA GLY A 100 -1.19 -19.24 -1.96
C GLY A 100 -0.99 -20.50 -1.11
N SER A 101 -1.15 -20.40 0.21
CA SER A 101 -1.09 -21.57 1.08
C SER A 101 -2.23 -22.55 0.82
N LEU A 102 -3.44 -22.04 0.54
CA LEU A 102 -4.60 -22.86 0.24
C LEU A 102 -4.43 -23.56 -1.12
N SER A 103 -3.91 -22.86 -2.13
CA SER A 103 -3.64 -23.47 -3.44
C SER A 103 -2.54 -24.52 -3.36
N ALA A 104 -1.48 -24.29 -2.60
CA ALA A 104 -0.43 -25.27 -2.36
C ALA A 104 -0.95 -26.52 -1.63
N LEU A 105 -1.84 -26.35 -0.64
CA LEU A 105 -2.51 -27.46 0.03
C LEU A 105 -3.38 -28.27 -0.94
N LEU A 106 -4.18 -27.60 -1.77
CA LEU A 106 -5.01 -28.26 -2.79
C LEU A 106 -4.16 -29.04 -3.79
N PHE A 107 -3.01 -28.50 -4.19
CA PHE A 107 -2.10 -29.16 -5.12
C PHE A 107 -1.40 -30.39 -4.50
N ALA A 108 -1.06 -30.31 -3.22
CA ALA A 108 -0.54 -31.45 -2.46
C ALA A 108 -1.58 -32.58 -2.34
N VAL A 109 -2.83 -32.25 -2.01
CA VAL A 109 -3.92 -33.23 -1.94
C VAL A 109 -4.21 -33.83 -3.31
N TYR A 110 -4.21 -33.00 -4.35
CA TYR A 110 -4.37 -33.44 -5.73
C TYR A 110 -3.30 -34.47 -6.15
N SER A 111 -2.02 -34.25 -5.80
CA SER A 111 -0.96 -35.20 -6.18
C SER A 111 -1.15 -36.57 -5.53
N ILE A 112 -1.60 -36.60 -4.27
CA ILE A 112 -1.92 -37.84 -3.53
C ILE A 112 -3.09 -38.56 -4.19
N ILE A 113 -4.18 -37.85 -4.49
CA ILE A 113 -5.37 -38.42 -5.13
C ILE A 113 -5.02 -39.04 -6.48
N VAL A 114 -4.25 -38.32 -7.31
CA VAL A 114 -3.82 -38.82 -8.63
C VAL A 114 -2.98 -40.08 -8.48
N ASN A 115 -2.08 -40.13 -7.50
CA ASN A 115 -1.28 -41.33 -7.26
C ASN A 115 -2.10 -42.53 -6.77
N LEU A 116 -3.17 -42.29 -6.01
CA LEU A 116 -4.04 -43.36 -5.51
C LEU A 116 -4.99 -43.91 -6.59
N ILE A 117 -5.50 -43.04 -7.46
CA ILE A 117 -6.49 -43.40 -8.49
C ILE A 117 -5.81 -43.88 -9.78
N ASN A 118 -4.74 -43.20 -10.21
CA ASN A 118 -4.03 -43.54 -11.44
C ASN A 118 -2.78 -44.36 -11.10
N GLY A 119 -2.80 -45.64 -11.46
CA GLY A 119 -1.63 -46.54 -11.32
C GLY A 119 -0.49 -46.28 -12.31
N HIS A 120 -0.62 -45.30 -13.21
CA HIS A 120 0.35 -44.94 -14.24
C HIS A 120 0.93 -43.53 -14.04
N VAL A 121 1.42 -43.25 -12.83
CA VAL A 121 2.14 -41.99 -12.54
C VAL A 121 3.64 -42.24 -12.63
N VAL A 122 4.37 -41.33 -13.29
CA VAL A 122 5.83 -41.41 -13.40
C VAL A 122 6.46 -41.50 -12.01
N GLU A 123 7.39 -42.43 -11.83
CA GLU A 123 8.07 -42.63 -10.55
C GLU A 123 8.72 -41.33 -10.06
N GLY A 124 8.55 -41.03 -8.77
CA GLY A 124 9.09 -39.83 -8.13
C GLY A 124 8.31 -38.53 -8.41
N TRP A 125 7.35 -38.51 -9.34
CA TRP A 125 6.55 -37.30 -9.60
C TRP A 125 5.71 -36.91 -8.39
N THR A 126 4.99 -37.87 -7.79
CA THR A 126 4.11 -37.61 -6.65
C THR A 126 4.89 -37.05 -5.46
N THR A 127 6.03 -37.66 -5.13
CA THR A 127 6.84 -37.29 -3.96
C THR A 127 7.51 -35.93 -4.16
N THR A 128 8.02 -35.63 -5.36
CA THR A 128 8.62 -34.32 -5.67
C THR A 128 7.57 -33.20 -5.65
N VAL A 129 6.40 -33.40 -6.27
CA VAL A 129 5.31 -32.41 -6.26
C VAL A 129 4.77 -32.20 -4.85
N LEU A 130 4.60 -33.28 -4.07
CA LEU A 130 4.15 -33.20 -2.68
C LEU A 130 5.14 -32.43 -1.81
N PHE A 131 6.44 -32.74 -1.92
CA PHE A 131 7.49 -32.04 -1.18
C PHE A 131 7.53 -30.55 -1.53
N MET A 132 7.51 -30.20 -2.82
CA MET A 132 7.47 -28.82 -3.27
C MET A 132 6.22 -28.09 -2.78
N SER A 133 5.05 -28.74 -2.85
CA SER A 133 3.78 -28.14 -2.42
C SER A 133 3.79 -27.83 -0.92
N ILE A 134 4.35 -28.72 -0.09
CA ILE A 134 4.49 -28.48 1.36
C ILE A 134 5.45 -27.30 1.62
N LEU A 135 6.59 -27.24 0.92
CA LEU A 135 7.53 -26.13 1.06
C LEU A 135 6.90 -24.79 0.68
N PHE A 136 6.18 -24.74 -0.44
CA PHE A 136 5.47 -23.52 -0.86
C PHE A 136 4.35 -23.16 0.09
N MET A 137 3.59 -24.14 0.60
CA MET A 137 2.56 -23.89 1.62
C MET A 137 3.17 -23.20 2.84
N LEU A 138 4.29 -23.71 3.36
CA LEU A 138 5.00 -23.12 4.50
C LEU A 138 5.50 -21.70 4.16
N GLN A 139 6.10 -21.51 2.98
CA GLN A 139 6.59 -20.21 2.53
C GLN A 139 5.46 -19.16 2.43
N PHE A 140 4.30 -19.55 1.90
CA PHE A 140 3.14 -18.67 1.78
C PHE A 140 2.50 -18.34 3.13
N ILE A 141 2.45 -19.31 4.05
CA ILE A 141 2.01 -19.07 5.43
C ILE A 141 2.93 -18.02 6.10
N MET A 142 4.26 -18.20 5.99
CA MET A 142 5.23 -17.24 6.53
C MET A 142 5.03 -15.85 5.92
N LEU A 143 4.79 -15.78 4.61
CA LEU A 143 4.49 -14.51 3.91
C LEU A 143 3.21 -13.85 4.43
N ALA A 144 2.17 -14.65 4.71
CA ALA A 144 0.91 -14.17 5.25
C ALA A 144 1.08 -13.55 6.64
N PHE A 145 1.85 -14.23 7.51
CA PHE A 145 2.23 -13.75 8.83
C PHE A 145 3.06 -12.46 8.76
N PHE A 146 4.05 -12.39 7.89
CA PHE A 146 4.86 -11.17 7.72
C PHE A 146 4.02 -9.99 7.26
N GLY A 147 3.08 -10.19 6.32
CA GLY A 147 2.17 -9.14 5.86
C GLY A 147 1.32 -8.55 6.99
N GLU A 148 0.69 -9.42 7.80
CA GLU A 148 -0.14 -8.99 8.94
C GLU A 148 0.69 -8.34 10.04
N TYR A 149 1.83 -8.94 10.39
CA TYR A 149 2.75 -8.40 11.40
C TYR A 149 3.26 -7.01 11.02
N LEU A 150 3.71 -6.83 9.78
CA LEU A 150 4.22 -5.55 9.33
C LEU A 150 3.10 -4.49 9.23
N SER A 151 1.87 -4.89 8.88
CA SER A 151 0.71 -4.00 8.93
C SER A 151 0.47 -3.47 10.34
N ARG A 152 0.47 -4.35 11.36
CA ARG A 152 0.27 -3.95 12.77
C ARG A 152 1.42 -3.08 13.27
N LEU A 153 2.65 -3.46 12.97
CA LEU A 153 3.84 -2.69 13.35
C LEU A 153 3.80 -1.24 12.81
N LEU A 154 3.33 -1.04 11.57
CA LEU A 154 3.18 0.30 11.00
C LEU A 154 2.02 1.09 11.61
N ASP A 155 0.95 0.40 12.04
CA ASP A 155 -0.15 1.05 12.75
C ASP A 155 0.31 1.50 14.16
N ASP A 156 1.10 0.68 14.87
CA ASP A 156 1.62 0.97 16.22
C ASP A 156 2.64 2.13 16.25
N ARG A 157 3.44 2.30 15.18
CA ARG A 157 4.43 3.39 15.09
C ARG A 157 3.82 4.76 14.81
N SER A 158 2.50 4.86 14.63
CA SER A 158 1.84 6.09 14.22
C SER A 158 1.67 7.14 15.32
N GLU A 159 2.04 6.84 16.58
CA GLU A 159 1.84 7.72 17.73
C GLU A 159 2.97 8.73 18.01
N GLN A 160 4.09 8.70 17.29
CA GLN A 160 5.20 9.63 17.56
C GLN A 160 5.08 10.94 16.77
N ALA A 161 4.85 12.04 17.50
CA ALA A 161 4.92 13.40 16.96
C ALA A 161 6.36 13.69 16.50
N ALA A 162 6.53 14.06 15.22
CA ALA A 162 7.85 14.32 14.62
C ALA A 162 8.53 15.59 15.16
N TYR A 163 7.76 16.52 15.74
CA TYR A 163 8.24 17.75 16.37
C TYR A 163 7.18 18.26 17.36
N SER A 164 7.60 19.07 18.33
CA SER A 164 6.71 19.79 19.24
C SER A 164 6.68 21.29 18.91
N VAL A 165 5.51 21.91 19.00
CA VAL A 165 5.37 23.37 18.89
C VAL A 165 5.61 23.96 20.27
N VAL A 166 6.78 24.56 20.48
CA VAL A 166 7.22 25.05 21.81
C VAL A 166 6.72 26.47 22.09
N PHE A 167 6.60 27.31 21.07
CA PHE A 167 6.16 28.69 21.22
C PHE A 167 4.99 28.98 20.29
N GLU A 168 3.82 29.22 20.87
CA GLU A 168 2.67 29.84 20.20
C GLU A 168 2.23 31.03 21.05
N LYS A 169 2.31 32.25 20.49
CA LYS A 169 1.65 33.45 21.05
C LYS A 169 0.29 33.66 20.38
#